data_AF-A0A447QH47-F1
#
_entry.id   AF-A0A447QH47-F1
#
_cell.length_a   1.000
_cell.length_b   1.000
_cell.length_c   1.000
_cell.angle_alpha   90.00
_cell.angle_beta   90.00
_cell.angle_gamma   90.00
#
_symmetry.space_group_name_H-M   'P 1'
#
loop_
_entity.id
_entity.type
_entity.pdbx_description
1 polymer ?
#
loop_
_entity_poly.entity_id
_entity_poly.type
_entity_poly.pdbx_seq_one_letter_code
_entity_poly.pdbx_strand_id
1 'polypeptide(L)'
;MDEQLKQSALDFHQFPVPGKIQVSPTKPLATQRDLALAYSPGVAAPCLEIAEDPLAAYKYTARGNLVAVISNGTAVLGLGNIGALAGKPVMEGKGVLFKKFSGIDVFDIEVDENDPDKLIDVIAALEPTFGGINLEDIKAPECFYIEKKLRERMKIPVFHDDQHGTAIITTAAVLNGLRVVKKNISDVRLVVSGAGAASIACLNLLVALGLHRQNITVCDSKGVIYQGRDEKMEETKAAYAIEDNGQRTLADAIPDADIFLGCSGRAC
;
A
#
# COMPACT_ATOMS: atom_id res chain seq x y z
N MET A 1 -18.07 -9.39 13.85
CA MET A 1 -18.41 -7.96 13.99
C MET A 1 -19.75 -7.94 14.69
N ASP A 2 -19.93 -7.11 15.71
CA ASP A 2 -21.23 -6.97 16.36
C ASP A 2 -22.26 -6.39 15.37
N GLU A 3 -23.53 -6.81 15.46
CA GLU A 3 -24.57 -6.43 14.48
C GLU A 3 -24.86 -4.94 14.51
N GLN A 4 -24.76 -4.29 15.68
CA GLN A 4 -24.93 -2.84 15.78
C GLN A 4 -23.82 -2.09 15.01
N LEU A 5 -22.57 -2.54 15.15
CA LEU A 5 -21.45 -1.95 14.42
C LEU A 5 -21.59 -2.17 12.90
N LYS A 6 -22.05 -3.36 12.50
CA LYS A 6 -22.32 -3.68 11.09
C LYS A 6 -23.35 -2.74 10.49
N GLN A 7 -24.50 -2.58 11.15
CA GLN A 7 -25.56 -1.70 10.65
C GLN A 7 -25.09 -0.25 10.60
N SER A 8 -24.40 0.21 11.64
CA SER A 8 -23.83 1.57 11.68
C SER A 8 -22.85 1.82 10.54
N ALA A 9 -22.01 0.83 10.20
CA ALA A 9 -21.09 0.93 9.08
C ALA A 9 -21.83 1.00 7.74
N LEU A 10 -22.89 0.21 7.54
CA LEU A 10 -23.70 0.26 6.32
C LEU A 10 -24.42 1.61 6.17
N ASP A 11 -25.06 2.07 7.24
CA ASP A 11 -25.78 3.35 7.25
C ASP A 11 -24.84 4.52 6.95
N PHE A 12 -23.62 4.49 7.50
CA PHE A 12 -22.57 5.49 7.23
C PHE A 12 -22.17 5.57 5.75
N HIS A 13 -22.21 4.45 5.01
CA HIS A 13 -21.88 4.43 3.58
C HIS A 13 -23.08 4.71 2.68
N GLN A 14 -24.31 4.56 3.17
CA GLN A 14 -25.52 4.68 2.37
C GLN A 14 -26.17 6.06 2.49
N PHE A 15 -26.15 6.67 3.68
CA PHE A 15 -26.97 7.85 3.99
C PHE A 15 -26.14 9.05 4.44
N PRO A 16 -26.64 10.28 4.15
CA PRO A 16 -27.79 10.60 3.30
C PRO A 16 -27.51 10.45 1.79
N VAL A 17 -26.23 10.35 1.42
CA VAL A 17 -25.76 10.17 0.04
C VAL A 17 -24.77 9.01 0.06
N PRO A 18 -24.85 8.06 -0.89
CA PRO A 18 -23.92 6.94 -0.93
C PRO A 18 -22.47 7.34 -1.16
N GLY A 19 -21.55 6.57 -0.59
CA GLY A 19 -20.11 6.75 -0.72
C GLY A 19 -19.54 7.79 0.24
N LYS A 20 -18.21 7.94 0.22
CA LYS A 20 -17.49 8.82 1.17
C LYS A 20 -16.76 9.99 0.53
N ILE A 21 -16.83 10.10 -0.79
CA ILE A 21 -16.09 11.09 -1.58
C ILE A 21 -17.01 11.83 -2.55
N GLN A 22 -16.58 13.03 -2.93
CA GLN A 22 -17.22 13.82 -3.97
C GLN A 22 -16.17 14.70 -4.67
N VAL A 23 -16.44 15.09 -5.92
CA VAL A 23 -15.63 16.07 -6.65
C VAL A 23 -16.28 17.44 -6.54
N SER A 24 -15.50 18.46 -6.16
CA SER A 24 -16.00 19.83 -6.04
C SER A 24 -15.09 20.81 -6.80
N PRO A 25 -15.65 21.73 -7.61
CA PRO A 25 -14.87 22.76 -8.28
C PRO A 25 -14.15 23.69 -7.29
N THR A 26 -12.91 24.08 -7.60
CA THR A 26 -12.12 24.99 -6.76
C THR A 26 -12.16 26.45 -7.24
N LYS A 27 -12.73 26.71 -8.42
CA LYS A 27 -12.84 28.04 -9.03
C LYS A 27 -14.31 28.46 -9.12
N PRO A 28 -14.63 29.77 -9.00
CA PRO A 28 -15.98 30.27 -9.24
C PRO A 28 -16.47 29.91 -10.65
N LEU A 29 -17.77 29.65 -10.78
CA LEU A 29 -18.44 29.34 -12.05
C LEU A 29 -19.76 30.12 -12.17
N ALA A 30 -19.82 31.34 -11.63
CA ALA A 30 -21.06 32.10 -11.46
C ALA A 30 -21.38 33.01 -12.66
N THR A 31 -20.37 33.37 -13.47
CA THR A 31 -20.51 34.33 -14.56
C THR A 31 -20.13 33.72 -15.91
N GLN A 32 -20.56 34.37 -17.00
CA GLN A 32 -20.13 34.01 -18.36
C GLN A 32 -18.61 34.06 -18.50
N ARG A 33 -17.96 35.04 -17.85
CA ARG A 33 -16.50 35.14 -17.82
C ARG A 33 -15.87 33.94 -17.14
N ASP A 34 -16.41 33.50 -16.00
CA ASP A 34 -15.89 32.34 -15.28
C ASP A 34 -15.98 31.07 -16.14
N LEU A 35 -17.12 30.85 -16.80
CA LEU A 35 -17.31 29.71 -17.71
C LEU A 35 -16.36 29.75 -18.90
N ALA A 36 -16.14 30.94 -19.48
CA ALA A 36 -15.22 31.13 -20.59
C ALA A 36 -13.75 30.92 -20.20
N LEU A 37 -13.39 31.09 -18.92
CA LEU A 37 -12.05 30.81 -18.39
C LEU A 37 -11.89 29.34 -17.98
N ALA A 38 -12.90 28.76 -17.35
CA ALA A 38 -12.88 27.37 -16.90
C ALA A 38 -12.94 26.36 -18.06
N TYR A 39 -13.52 26.76 -19.18
CA TYR A 39 -13.64 25.95 -20.38
C TYR A 39 -13.33 26.78 -21.63
N SER A 40 -14.02 26.54 -22.74
CA SER A 40 -13.77 27.24 -24.00
C SER A 40 -14.21 28.72 -23.94
N PRO A 41 -13.41 29.65 -24.50
CA PRO A 41 -12.13 29.42 -25.18
C PRO A 41 -10.89 29.45 -24.25
N GLY A 42 -11.02 29.91 -23.00
CA GLY A 42 -9.90 30.22 -22.11
C GLY A 42 -9.03 29.03 -21.73
N VAL A 43 -9.60 27.82 -21.61
CA VAL A 43 -8.87 26.58 -21.29
C VAL A 43 -7.80 26.23 -22.32
N ALA A 44 -7.87 26.77 -23.55
CA ALA A 44 -6.85 26.55 -24.56
C ALA A 44 -5.47 27.08 -24.15
N ALA A 45 -5.41 28.20 -23.40
CA ALA A 45 -4.15 28.80 -22.99
C ALA A 45 -3.29 27.86 -22.11
N PRO A 46 -3.78 27.32 -20.97
CA PRO A 46 -3.00 26.36 -20.20
C PRO A 46 -2.71 25.06 -20.97
N CYS A 47 -3.57 24.62 -21.90
CA CYS A 47 -3.27 23.46 -22.74
C CYS A 47 -2.06 23.69 -23.65
N LEU A 48 -1.97 24.85 -24.30
CA LEU A 48 -0.83 25.20 -25.17
C LEU A 48 0.47 25.34 -24.35
N GLU A 49 0.41 25.97 -23.18
CA GLU A 49 1.55 26.06 -22.27
C GLU A 49 2.08 24.68 -21.84
N ILE A 50 1.18 23.72 -21.55
CA ILE A 50 1.57 22.34 -21.20
C ILE A 50 2.12 21.58 -22.41
N ALA A 51 1.63 21.87 -23.62
CA ALA A 51 2.14 21.27 -24.85
C ALA A 51 3.58 21.73 -25.14
N GLU A 52 3.93 22.97 -24.80
CA GLU A 52 5.29 23.52 -24.91
C GLU A 52 6.20 23.05 -23.78
N ASP A 53 5.71 23.07 -22.53
CA ASP A 53 6.41 22.57 -21.34
C ASP A 53 5.51 21.64 -20.51
N PRO A 54 5.70 20.30 -20.59
CA PRO A 54 4.92 19.34 -19.83
C PRO A 54 4.96 19.53 -18.31
N LEU A 55 6.01 20.16 -17.75
CA LEU A 55 6.09 20.44 -16.32
C LEU A 55 5.09 21.51 -15.88
N ALA A 56 4.61 22.36 -16.80
CA ALA A 56 3.56 23.34 -16.52
C ALA A 56 2.25 22.68 -16.07
N ALA A 57 2.06 21.38 -16.28
CA ALA A 57 0.92 20.63 -15.73
C ALA A 57 0.84 20.72 -14.21
N TYR A 58 1.97 20.79 -13.50
CA TYR A 58 2.00 20.99 -12.04
C TYR A 58 1.52 22.39 -11.62
N LYS A 59 1.63 23.38 -12.51
CA LYS A 59 1.23 24.77 -12.25
C LYS A 59 -0.24 25.00 -12.58
N TYR A 60 -0.73 24.45 -13.69
CA TYR A 60 -2.03 24.78 -14.25
C TYR A 60 -3.11 23.70 -14.03
N THR A 61 -2.79 22.58 -13.38
CA THR A 61 -3.75 21.50 -13.11
C THR A 61 -3.66 21.02 -11.66
N ALA A 62 -4.59 20.14 -11.27
CA ALA A 62 -4.57 19.50 -9.97
C ALA A 62 -3.48 18.41 -9.83
N ARG A 63 -2.77 18.05 -10.92
CA ARG A 63 -1.77 16.96 -10.98
C ARG A 63 -0.82 16.96 -9.79
N GLY A 64 -0.32 18.13 -9.39
CA GLY A 64 0.66 18.24 -8.30
C GLY A 64 0.17 17.84 -6.92
N ASN A 65 -1.14 17.83 -6.67
CA ASN A 65 -1.75 17.42 -5.39
C ASN A 65 -2.62 16.16 -5.52
N LEU A 66 -2.74 15.59 -6.72
CA LEU A 66 -3.66 14.49 -7.01
C LEU A 66 -2.91 13.15 -7.02
N VAL A 67 -3.33 12.23 -6.16
CA VAL A 67 -2.82 10.86 -6.07
C VAL A 67 -3.89 9.87 -6.53
N ALA A 68 -3.48 8.83 -7.25
CA ALA A 68 -4.36 7.69 -7.51
C ALA A 68 -4.21 6.66 -6.39
N VAL A 69 -5.32 6.26 -5.76
CA VAL A 69 -5.34 5.03 -4.95
C VAL A 69 -5.86 3.91 -5.84
N ILE A 70 -5.00 2.95 -6.19
CA ILE A 70 -5.31 1.93 -7.19
C ILE A 70 -5.28 0.54 -6.57
N SER A 71 -6.33 -0.24 -6.83
CA SER A 71 -6.44 -1.64 -6.44
C SER A 71 -7.13 -2.46 -7.51
N ASN A 72 -6.83 -3.77 -7.56
CA ASN A 72 -7.64 -4.75 -8.28
C ASN A 72 -8.51 -5.62 -7.35
N GLY A 73 -8.53 -5.31 -6.04
CA GLY A 73 -9.37 -5.98 -5.06
C GLY A 73 -8.98 -7.44 -4.76
N THR A 74 -7.73 -7.82 -5.05
CA THR A 74 -7.27 -9.22 -4.87
C THR A 74 -6.82 -9.55 -3.45
N ALA A 75 -6.59 -8.55 -2.60
CA ALA A 75 -6.18 -8.73 -1.20
C ALA A 75 -6.83 -7.70 -0.27
N VAL A 76 -8.15 -7.49 -0.38
CA VAL A 76 -8.86 -6.48 0.40
C VAL A 76 -8.87 -6.84 1.88
N LEU A 77 -8.09 -6.11 2.68
CA LEU A 77 -7.99 -6.33 4.13
C LEU A 77 -7.71 -7.81 4.46
N GLY A 78 -8.47 -8.39 5.40
CA GLY A 78 -8.46 -9.82 5.71
C GLY A 78 -9.50 -10.64 4.93
N LEU A 79 -10.15 -10.06 3.92
CA LEU A 79 -11.21 -10.71 3.13
C LEU A 79 -10.66 -11.45 1.91
N GLY A 80 -9.43 -11.12 1.49
CA GLY A 80 -8.78 -11.73 0.34
C GLY A 80 -9.32 -11.17 -0.98
N ASN A 81 -9.40 -12.02 -1.99
CA ASN A 81 -9.89 -11.63 -3.31
C ASN A 81 -11.42 -11.58 -3.32
N ILE A 82 -11.96 -10.37 -3.22
CA ILE A 82 -13.40 -10.09 -3.32
C ILE A 82 -13.75 -9.27 -4.58
N GLY A 83 -12.74 -8.98 -5.42
CA GLY A 83 -12.87 -8.24 -6.67
C GLY A 83 -12.85 -6.72 -6.49
N ALA A 84 -12.50 -6.03 -7.56
CA ALA A 84 -12.25 -4.59 -7.58
C ALA A 84 -13.44 -3.77 -7.04
N LEU A 85 -14.66 -4.06 -7.50
CA LEU A 85 -15.87 -3.35 -7.07
C LEU A 85 -16.16 -3.49 -5.57
N ALA A 86 -15.95 -4.69 -5.00
CA ALA A 86 -16.18 -4.91 -3.57
C ALA A 86 -15.10 -4.26 -2.70
N GLY A 87 -13.90 -4.01 -3.26
CA GLY A 87 -12.82 -3.24 -2.63
C GLY A 87 -13.05 -1.73 -2.59
N LYS A 88 -13.94 -1.19 -3.45
CA LYS A 88 -14.19 0.25 -3.57
C LYS A 88 -14.41 0.99 -2.25
N PRO A 89 -15.20 0.49 -1.27
CA PRO A 89 -15.34 1.17 0.00
C PRO A 89 -14.00 1.34 0.73
N VAL A 90 -13.07 0.39 0.63
CA VAL A 90 -11.75 0.54 1.26
C VAL A 90 -10.96 1.67 0.58
N MET A 91 -10.98 1.71 -0.75
CA MET A 91 -10.26 2.73 -1.54
C MET A 91 -10.80 4.14 -1.33
N GLU A 92 -12.12 4.33 -1.32
CA GLU A 92 -12.73 5.61 -0.92
C GLU A 92 -12.31 6.01 0.49
N GLY A 93 -12.22 5.03 1.40
CA GLY A 93 -11.74 5.23 2.78
C GLY A 93 -10.32 5.78 2.81
N LYS A 94 -9.41 5.19 2.02
CA LYS A 94 -8.03 5.70 1.87
C LYS A 94 -8.03 7.12 1.33
N GLY A 95 -8.84 7.43 0.32
CA GLY A 95 -8.99 8.79 -0.21
C GLY A 95 -9.40 9.81 0.86
N VAL A 96 -10.37 9.47 1.71
CA VAL A 96 -10.77 10.32 2.85
C VAL A 96 -9.63 10.53 3.83
N LEU A 97 -8.83 9.50 4.13
CA LEU A 97 -7.68 9.61 5.04
C LEU A 97 -6.58 10.52 4.47
N PHE A 98 -6.22 10.33 3.20
CA PHE A 98 -5.28 11.21 2.50
C PHE A 98 -5.73 12.67 2.61
N LYS A 99 -6.99 12.95 2.25
CA LYS A 99 -7.50 14.32 2.28
C LYS A 99 -7.54 14.90 3.69
N LYS A 100 -8.04 14.13 4.67
CA LYS A 100 -8.25 14.61 6.04
C LYS A 100 -6.94 14.87 6.78
N PHE A 101 -5.93 14.03 6.61
CA PHE A 101 -4.69 14.08 7.41
C PHE A 101 -3.53 14.76 6.69
N SER A 102 -3.53 14.82 5.35
CA SER A 102 -2.42 15.38 4.57
C SER A 102 -2.82 16.44 3.54
N GLY A 103 -4.12 16.68 3.34
CA GLY A 103 -4.61 17.66 2.36
C GLY A 103 -4.51 17.21 0.89
N ILE A 104 -4.00 16.00 0.64
CA ILE A 104 -3.84 15.39 -0.68
C ILE A 104 -5.21 15.04 -1.28
N ASP A 105 -5.42 15.37 -2.55
CA ASP A 105 -6.61 14.98 -3.30
C ASP A 105 -6.40 13.58 -3.88
N VAL A 106 -7.46 12.77 -3.89
CA VAL A 106 -7.38 11.38 -4.34
C VAL A 106 -8.50 11.07 -5.32
N PHE A 107 -8.17 10.31 -6.36
CA PHE A 107 -9.13 9.44 -7.04
C PHE A 107 -8.79 7.99 -6.73
N ASP A 108 -9.79 7.27 -6.24
CA ASP A 108 -9.78 5.82 -6.16
C ASP A 108 -10.09 5.21 -7.53
N ILE A 109 -9.28 4.23 -7.94
CA ILE A 109 -9.37 3.57 -9.24
C ILE A 109 -9.34 2.06 -9.02
N GLU A 110 -10.51 1.45 -9.09
CA GLU A 110 -10.70 0.00 -9.03
C GLU A 110 -10.54 -0.60 -10.43
N VAL A 111 -9.45 -1.33 -10.66
CA VAL A 111 -9.15 -1.96 -11.97
C VAL A 111 -9.52 -3.44 -11.92
N ASP A 112 -10.51 -3.85 -12.71
CA ASP A 112 -10.92 -5.26 -12.83
C ASP A 112 -9.98 -6.04 -13.78
N GLU A 113 -8.70 -6.15 -13.40
CA GLU A 113 -7.68 -6.89 -14.12
C GLU A 113 -6.77 -7.66 -13.15
N ASN A 114 -6.57 -8.94 -13.44
CA ASN A 114 -5.79 -9.86 -12.61
C ASN A 114 -4.45 -10.24 -13.24
N ASP A 115 -4.26 -9.97 -14.53
CA ASP A 115 -2.97 -10.12 -15.20
C ASP A 115 -2.02 -8.98 -14.77
N PRO A 116 -0.87 -9.29 -14.13
CA PRO A 116 0.03 -8.25 -13.63
C PRO A 116 0.57 -7.33 -14.71
N ASP A 117 0.90 -7.84 -15.90
CA ASP A 117 1.48 -7.05 -16.98
C ASP A 117 0.44 -6.07 -17.56
N LYS A 118 -0.79 -6.54 -17.78
CA LYS A 118 -1.90 -5.66 -18.21
C LYS A 118 -2.25 -4.63 -17.15
N LEU A 119 -2.24 -5.01 -15.87
CA LEU A 119 -2.48 -4.07 -14.78
C LEU A 119 -1.40 -2.98 -14.74
N ILE A 120 -0.12 -3.34 -14.92
CA ILE A 120 0.98 -2.39 -15.08
C ILE A 120 0.73 -1.44 -16.26
N ASP A 121 0.29 -1.96 -17.41
CA ASP A 121 -0.01 -1.14 -18.58
C ASP A 121 -1.14 -0.14 -18.33
N VAL A 122 -2.23 -0.57 -17.70
CA VAL A 122 -3.35 0.31 -17.33
C VAL A 122 -2.87 1.42 -16.40
N ILE A 123 -2.14 1.07 -15.33
CA ILE A 123 -1.68 2.04 -14.34
C ILE A 123 -0.68 3.02 -14.94
N ALA A 124 0.29 2.53 -15.72
CA ALA A 124 1.29 3.38 -16.36
C ALA A 124 0.65 4.36 -17.36
N ALA A 125 -0.39 3.94 -18.08
CA ALA A 125 -1.13 4.81 -18.99
C ALA A 125 -1.85 5.98 -18.28
N LEU A 126 -2.17 5.82 -16.99
CA LEU A 126 -2.79 6.86 -16.17
C LEU A 126 -1.79 7.92 -15.63
N GLU A 127 -0.48 7.73 -15.84
CA GLU A 127 0.56 8.65 -15.37
C GLU A 127 0.25 10.14 -15.63
N PRO A 128 -0.27 10.57 -16.81
CA PRO A 128 -0.52 11.99 -17.11
C PRO A 128 -1.58 12.68 -16.24
N THR A 129 -2.40 11.93 -15.49
CA THR A 129 -3.40 12.50 -14.58
C THR A 129 -2.81 12.81 -13.19
N PHE A 130 -1.91 11.97 -12.70
CA PHE A 130 -1.56 11.92 -11.29
C PHE A 130 -0.16 12.45 -10.98
N GLY A 131 0.02 13.00 -9.78
CA GLY A 131 1.32 13.39 -9.21
C GLY A 131 1.99 12.25 -8.45
N GLY A 132 1.26 11.19 -8.11
CA GLY A 132 1.76 9.96 -7.48
C GLY A 132 0.73 8.84 -7.53
N ILE A 133 1.20 7.60 -7.39
CA ILE A 133 0.39 6.38 -7.36
C ILE A 133 0.55 5.69 -6.00
N ASN A 134 -0.56 5.40 -5.35
CA ASN A 134 -0.66 4.56 -4.17
C ASN A 134 -1.33 3.24 -4.55
N LEU A 135 -0.55 2.16 -4.62
CA LEU A 135 -1.04 0.79 -4.80
C LEU A 135 -1.57 0.25 -3.47
N GLU A 136 -2.73 -0.40 -3.51
CA GLU A 136 -3.45 -0.86 -2.33
C GLU A 136 -4.11 -2.22 -2.58
N ASP A 137 -4.12 -3.10 -1.58
CA ASP A 137 -4.92 -4.35 -1.57
C ASP A 137 -4.67 -5.26 -2.81
N ILE A 138 -3.43 -5.30 -3.30
CA ILE A 138 -2.98 -6.20 -4.38
C ILE A 138 -2.25 -7.40 -3.76
N LYS A 139 -2.65 -8.62 -4.13
CA LYS A 139 -2.10 -9.85 -3.51
C LYS A 139 -0.60 -10.04 -3.75
N ALA A 140 0.05 -10.67 -2.78
CA ALA A 140 1.39 -11.23 -2.95
C ALA A 140 1.34 -12.55 -3.76
N PRO A 141 2.38 -12.90 -4.53
CA PRO A 141 3.63 -12.14 -4.73
C PRO A 141 3.56 -11.07 -5.84
N GLU A 142 2.44 -10.99 -6.57
CA GLU A 142 2.28 -10.12 -7.75
C GLU A 142 2.50 -8.63 -7.45
N CYS A 143 2.05 -8.15 -6.28
CA CYS A 143 2.24 -6.77 -5.83
C CYS A 143 3.70 -6.29 -5.88
N PHE A 144 4.67 -7.15 -5.57
CA PHE A 144 6.10 -6.82 -5.62
C PHE A 144 6.57 -6.58 -7.06
N TYR A 145 6.14 -7.45 -7.98
CA TYR A 145 6.47 -7.33 -9.40
C TYR A 145 5.84 -6.07 -10.01
N ILE A 146 4.56 -5.84 -9.72
CA ILE A 146 3.80 -4.68 -10.18
C ILE A 146 4.44 -3.39 -9.71
N GLU A 147 4.72 -3.24 -8.40
CA GLU A 147 5.34 -2.03 -7.86
C GLU A 147 6.72 -1.79 -8.49
N LYS A 148 7.56 -2.82 -8.56
CA LYS A 148 8.90 -2.71 -9.16
C LYS A 148 8.82 -2.21 -10.61
N LYS A 149 7.95 -2.81 -11.42
CA LYS A 149 7.81 -2.44 -12.84
C LYS A 149 7.24 -1.04 -13.03
N LEU A 150 6.28 -0.65 -12.22
CA LEU A 150 5.74 0.72 -12.25
C LEU A 150 6.79 1.74 -11.83
N ARG A 151 7.60 1.47 -10.80
CA ARG A 151 8.71 2.35 -10.39
C ARG A 151 9.81 2.45 -11.45
N GLU A 152 10.05 1.40 -12.22
CA GLU A 152 10.99 1.41 -13.36
C GLU A 152 10.46 2.24 -14.54
N ARG A 153 9.15 2.18 -14.80
CA ARG A 153 8.51 2.76 -15.99
C ARG A 153 8.03 4.20 -15.80
N MET A 154 7.51 4.53 -14.62
CA MET A 154 6.81 5.79 -14.39
C MET A 154 7.75 6.90 -13.91
N LYS A 155 7.42 8.16 -14.24
CA LYS A 155 8.20 9.35 -13.80
C LYS A 155 7.65 10.02 -12.55
N ILE A 156 6.62 9.44 -11.95
CA ILE A 156 6.03 9.88 -10.69
C ILE A 156 6.26 8.82 -9.59
N PRO A 157 6.21 9.20 -8.30
CA PRO A 157 6.34 8.24 -7.22
C PRO A 157 5.24 7.17 -7.28
N VAL A 158 5.65 5.92 -7.13
CA VAL A 158 4.76 4.77 -6.95
C VAL A 158 5.08 4.14 -5.60
N PHE A 159 4.06 3.98 -4.78
CA PHE A 159 4.17 3.50 -3.41
C PHE A 159 3.10 2.44 -3.16
N HIS A 160 3.47 1.32 -2.52
CA HIS A 160 2.52 0.32 -2.08
C HIS A 160 2.34 0.39 -0.57
N ASP A 161 1.14 0.76 -0.10
CA ASP A 161 0.91 1.07 1.32
C ASP A 161 1.01 -0.17 2.21
N ASP A 162 0.41 -1.29 1.80
CA ASP A 162 0.46 -2.54 2.57
C ASP A 162 1.89 -3.04 2.81
N GLN A 163 2.82 -2.73 1.90
CA GLN A 163 4.23 -3.06 2.03
C GLN A 163 4.95 -2.01 2.87
N HIS A 164 5.11 -0.80 2.32
CA HIS A 164 6.02 0.20 2.86
C HIS A 164 5.40 0.97 4.01
N GLY A 165 4.10 1.27 3.96
CA GLY A 165 3.37 1.92 5.05
C GLY A 165 3.40 1.07 6.32
N THR A 166 3.09 -0.23 6.18
CA THR A 166 3.22 -1.21 7.27
C THR A 166 4.65 -1.31 7.80
N ALA A 167 5.65 -1.35 6.92
CA ALA A 167 7.06 -1.40 7.31
C ALA A 167 7.50 -0.16 8.11
N ILE A 168 7.11 1.04 7.67
CA ILE A 168 7.48 2.30 8.32
C ILE A 168 6.92 2.37 9.73
N ILE A 169 5.62 2.10 9.92
CA ILE A 169 5.00 2.23 11.24
C ILE A 169 5.49 1.13 12.21
N THR A 170 5.67 -0.09 11.70
CA THR A 170 6.24 -1.21 12.46
C THR A 170 7.64 -0.89 12.93
N THR A 171 8.47 -0.38 12.03
CA THR A 171 9.85 0.01 12.35
C THR A 171 9.89 1.11 13.40
N ALA A 172 9.04 2.13 13.27
CA ALA A 172 8.92 3.18 14.28
C ALA A 172 8.53 2.62 15.66
N ALA A 173 7.60 1.66 15.69
CA ALA A 173 7.20 0.98 16.92
C ALA A 173 8.35 0.16 17.52
N VAL A 174 9.07 -0.62 16.72
CA VAL A 174 10.24 -1.42 17.15
C VAL A 174 11.32 -0.51 17.72
N LEU A 175 11.72 0.55 17.01
CA LEU A 175 12.76 1.47 17.46
C LEU A 175 12.40 2.13 18.80
N ASN A 176 11.14 2.52 18.98
CA ASN A 176 10.69 3.08 20.25
C ASN A 176 10.62 2.03 21.36
N GLY A 177 10.17 0.81 21.06
CA GLY A 177 10.20 -0.31 22.01
C GLY A 177 11.61 -0.62 22.50
N LEU A 178 12.58 -0.70 21.57
CA LEU A 178 14.00 -0.92 21.86
C LEU A 178 14.59 0.16 22.77
N ARG A 179 14.20 1.44 22.57
CA ARG A 179 14.59 2.54 23.46
C ARG A 179 14.07 2.36 24.89
N VAL A 180 12.83 1.89 25.05
CA VAL A 180 12.23 1.65 26.36
C VAL A 180 12.93 0.52 27.10
N VAL A 181 13.20 -0.60 26.41
CA VAL A 181 13.89 -1.76 27.00
C VAL A 181 15.42 -1.63 26.99
N LYS A 182 15.96 -0.52 26.46
CA LYS A 182 17.38 -0.20 26.37
C LYS A 182 18.22 -1.27 25.67
N LYS A 183 17.71 -1.79 24.54
CA LYS A 183 18.41 -2.76 23.68
C LYS A 183 18.78 -2.12 22.34
N ASN A 184 19.90 -2.54 21.75
CA ASN A 184 20.27 -2.12 20.39
C ASN A 184 19.62 -3.05 19.36
N ILE A 185 19.28 -2.51 18.19
CA ILE A 185 18.65 -3.29 17.12
C ILE A 185 19.54 -4.42 16.57
N SER A 186 20.87 -4.27 16.66
CA SER A 186 21.83 -5.30 16.25
C SER A 186 21.86 -6.53 17.17
N ASP A 187 21.39 -6.37 18.41
CA ASP A 187 21.58 -7.34 19.49
C ASP A 187 20.31 -8.14 19.78
N VAL A 188 19.20 -7.82 19.10
CA VAL A 188 17.89 -8.44 19.37
C VAL A 188 17.57 -9.58 18.41
N ARG A 189 16.81 -10.54 18.92
CA ARG A 189 16.21 -11.63 18.18
C ARG A 189 14.75 -11.35 17.87
N LEU A 190 14.41 -11.46 16.59
CA LEU A 190 13.08 -11.22 16.05
C LEU A 190 12.45 -12.53 15.57
N VAL A 191 11.25 -12.82 16.04
CA VAL A 191 10.41 -13.91 15.54
C VAL A 191 9.20 -13.33 14.86
N VAL A 192 8.92 -13.80 13.65
CA VAL A 192 7.83 -13.32 12.82
C VAL A 192 6.82 -14.42 12.57
N SER A 193 5.54 -14.12 12.80
CA SER A 193 4.42 -14.92 12.29
C SER A 193 3.86 -14.24 11.04
N GLY A 194 4.01 -14.88 9.88
CA GLY A 194 3.64 -14.35 8.58
C GLY A 194 4.85 -14.11 7.66
N ALA A 195 4.69 -14.49 6.40
CA ALA A 195 5.70 -14.31 5.35
C ALA A 195 5.08 -13.66 4.10
N GLY A 196 4.10 -12.77 4.31
CA GLY A 196 3.41 -12.04 3.25
C GLY A 196 4.12 -10.73 2.89
N ALA A 197 3.49 -9.93 2.02
CA ALA A 197 4.07 -8.69 1.51
C ALA A 197 4.48 -7.70 2.62
N ALA A 198 3.55 -7.44 3.54
CA ALA A 198 3.78 -6.60 4.71
C ALA A 198 4.92 -7.11 5.60
N SER A 199 4.94 -8.41 5.91
CA SER A 199 5.97 -9.00 6.79
C SER A 199 7.36 -8.86 6.19
N ILE A 200 7.52 -9.23 4.91
CA ILE A 200 8.80 -9.13 4.20
C ILE A 200 9.27 -7.67 4.09
N ALA A 201 8.37 -6.73 3.81
CA ALA A 201 8.72 -5.30 3.77
C ALA A 201 9.19 -4.78 5.14
N CYS A 202 8.51 -5.16 6.24
CA CYS A 202 8.94 -4.84 7.60
C CYS A 202 10.35 -5.37 7.88
N LEU A 203 10.61 -6.64 7.54
CA LEU A 203 11.90 -7.28 7.75
C LEU A 203 13.01 -6.58 6.96
N ASN A 204 12.77 -6.27 5.68
CA ASN A 204 13.76 -5.58 4.84
C ASN A 204 14.15 -4.21 5.43
N LEU A 205 13.17 -3.45 5.92
CA LEU A 205 13.44 -2.13 6.52
C LEU A 205 14.17 -2.25 7.87
N LEU A 206 13.79 -3.21 8.71
CA LEU A 206 14.48 -3.47 9.98
C LEU A 206 15.94 -3.90 9.75
N VAL A 207 16.20 -4.76 8.76
CA VAL A 207 17.54 -5.17 8.37
C VAL A 207 18.35 -3.98 7.85
N ALA A 208 17.76 -3.14 7.00
CA ALA A 208 18.41 -1.92 6.52
C ALA A 208 18.79 -0.94 7.65
N LEU A 209 18.09 -1.00 8.79
CA LEU A 209 18.37 -0.18 9.98
C LEU A 209 19.30 -0.86 11.00
N GLY A 210 19.81 -2.06 10.70
CA GLY A 210 20.84 -2.73 11.48
C GLY A 210 20.40 -3.98 12.23
N LEU A 211 19.17 -4.46 12.05
CA LEU A 211 18.79 -5.80 12.55
C LEU A 211 19.54 -6.88 11.76
N HIS A 212 20.30 -7.73 12.44
CA HIS A 212 21.04 -8.78 11.76
C HIS A 212 20.10 -9.88 11.27
N ARG A 213 20.17 -10.21 9.98
CA ARG A 213 19.32 -11.24 9.36
C ARG A 213 19.39 -12.60 10.05
N GLN A 214 20.57 -12.98 10.55
CA GLN A 214 20.78 -14.24 11.29
C GLN A 214 20.00 -14.31 12.63
N ASN A 215 19.54 -13.17 13.15
CA ASN A 215 18.73 -13.07 14.36
C ASN A 215 17.22 -13.11 14.07
N ILE A 216 16.83 -13.37 12.82
CA ILE A 216 15.43 -13.34 12.37
C ILE A 216 14.97 -14.76 12.07
N THR A 217 13.88 -15.18 12.70
CA THR A 217 13.19 -16.44 12.39
C THR A 217 11.78 -16.11 11.89
N VAL A 218 11.46 -16.56 10.67
CA VAL A 218 10.15 -16.31 10.05
C VAL A 218 9.36 -17.61 9.98
N CYS A 219 8.10 -17.57 10.40
CA CYS A 219 7.15 -18.67 10.30
C CYS A 219 6.06 -18.30 9.29
N ASP A 220 5.79 -19.17 8.32
CA ASP A 220 4.61 -19.08 7.46
C ASP A 220 3.53 -20.08 7.89
N SER A 221 2.50 -20.26 7.07
CA SER A 221 1.38 -21.16 7.34
C SER A 221 1.76 -22.64 7.49
N LYS A 222 2.95 -23.06 7.05
CA LYS A 222 3.48 -24.42 7.27
C LYS A 222 4.69 -24.45 8.22
N GLY A 223 4.89 -23.41 9.03
CA GLY A 223 5.93 -23.37 10.07
C GLY A 223 7.18 -22.56 9.72
N VAL A 224 8.29 -22.83 10.42
CA VAL A 224 9.56 -22.12 10.28
C VAL A 224 10.11 -22.22 8.86
N ILE A 225 10.59 -21.11 8.30
CA ILE A 225 11.26 -21.06 7.00
C ILE A 225 12.75 -21.33 7.19
N TYR A 226 13.22 -22.46 6.68
CA TYR A 226 14.62 -22.90 6.72
C TYR A 226 15.11 -23.38 5.35
N GLN A 227 16.42 -23.41 5.17
CA GLN A 227 17.07 -23.85 3.93
C GLN A 227 16.76 -25.33 3.64
N GLY A 228 16.35 -25.65 2.42
CA GLY A 228 16.00 -27.03 2.03
C GLY A 228 14.58 -27.48 2.42
N ARG A 229 13.76 -26.60 3.02
CA ARG A 229 12.36 -26.90 3.36
C ARG A 229 11.46 -27.17 2.15
N ASP A 230 11.61 -26.36 1.10
CA ASP A 230 10.80 -26.42 -0.12
C ASP A 230 11.65 -25.95 -1.31
N GLU A 231 11.78 -26.77 -2.35
CA GLU A 231 12.53 -26.44 -3.56
C GLU A 231 11.91 -25.27 -4.35
N LYS A 232 10.61 -25.01 -4.17
CA LYS A 232 9.86 -23.96 -4.87
C LYS A 232 9.55 -22.76 -3.98
N MET A 233 10.35 -22.55 -2.93
CA MET A 233 10.18 -21.39 -2.07
C MET A 233 10.39 -20.08 -2.86
N GLU A 234 9.45 -19.16 -2.74
CA GLU A 234 9.54 -17.83 -3.34
C GLU A 234 10.83 -17.12 -2.90
N GLU A 235 11.50 -16.41 -3.83
CA GLU A 235 12.79 -15.77 -3.59
C GLU A 235 12.78 -14.84 -2.36
N THR A 236 11.70 -14.09 -2.18
CA THR A 236 11.51 -13.18 -1.05
C THR A 236 11.46 -13.91 0.30
N LYS A 237 10.92 -15.13 0.35
CA LYS A 237 10.90 -15.98 1.56
C LYS A 237 12.22 -16.70 1.76
N ALA A 238 12.82 -17.18 0.68
CA ALA A 238 14.16 -17.79 0.71
C ALA A 238 15.20 -16.81 1.24
N ALA A 239 15.02 -15.50 0.99
CA ALA A 239 15.81 -14.42 1.58
C ALA A 239 15.64 -14.27 3.11
N TYR A 240 14.84 -15.10 3.79
CA TYR A 240 14.76 -15.16 5.26
C TYR A 240 14.83 -16.60 5.80
N ALA A 241 15.19 -17.57 4.94
CA ALA A 241 15.40 -18.94 5.37
C ALA A 241 16.62 -19.05 6.29
N ILE A 242 16.40 -19.55 7.51
CA ILE A 242 17.47 -19.85 8.46
C ILE A 242 18.19 -21.15 8.07
N GLU A 243 19.38 -21.38 8.61
CA GLU A 243 19.98 -22.72 8.59
C GLU A 243 19.08 -23.69 9.36
N ASP A 244 19.00 -24.95 8.90
CA ASP A 244 18.17 -25.94 9.59
C ASP A 244 18.76 -26.27 10.98
N ASN A 245 18.10 -25.77 12.01
CA ASN A 245 18.44 -25.96 13.41
C ASN A 245 17.43 -26.85 14.16
N GLY A 246 16.55 -27.55 13.42
CA GLY A 246 15.52 -28.43 13.98
C GLY A 246 14.22 -27.75 14.39
N GLN A 247 14.13 -26.41 14.38
CA GLN A 247 12.87 -25.71 14.65
C GLN A 247 11.87 -25.94 13.50
N ARG A 248 10.60 -26.20 13.83
CA ARG A 248 9.55 -26.49 12.84
C ARG A 248 8.31 -25.63 13.02
N THR A 249 8.00 -25.24 14.25
CA THR A 249 6.79 -24.51 14.61
C THR A 249 7.11 -23.13 15.15
N LEU A 250 6.10 -22.26 15.19
CA LEU A 250 6.23 -20.96 15.85
C LEU A 250 6.57 -21.10 17.34
N ALA A 251 6.04 -22.13 18.01
CA ALA A 251 6.34 -22.43 19.40
C ALA A 251 7.82 -22.79 19.63
N ASP A 252 8.47 -23.41 18.65
CA ASP A 252 9.92 -23.70 18.71
C ASP A 252 10.76 -22.42 18.56
N ALA A 253 10.25 -21.43 17.82
CA ALA A 253 10.96 -20.21 17.47
C ALA A 253 10.83 -19.10 18.53
N ILE A 254 9.73 -19.05 19.29
CA ILE A 254 9.43 -17.98 20.27
C ILE A 254 10.38 -17.90 21.49
N PRO A 255 10.84 -19.01 22.10
CA PRO A 255 11.63 -18.95 23.33
C PRO A 255 12.83 -18.03 23.20
N ASP A 256 13.02 -17.08 24.14
CA ASP A 256 14.08 -16.06 24.14
C ASP A 256 14.06 -15.05 22.97
N ALA A 257 12.91 -14.86 22.31
CA ALA A 257 12.74 -13.76 21.36
C ALA A 257 12.61 -12.42 22.10
N ASP A 258 13.30 -11.39 21.61
CA ASP A 258 13.16 -10.03 22.11
C ASP A 258 11.96 -9.31 21.51
N ILE A 259 11.66 -9.63 20.24
CA ILE A 259 10.58 -9.04 19.47
C ILE A 259 9.77 -10.17 18.84
N PHE A 260 8.45 -10.11 19.00
CA PHE A 260 7.51 -10.91 18.22
C PHE A 260 6.72 -9.98 17.29
N LEU A 261 6.77 -10.26 15.98
CA LEU A 261 6.04 -9.53 14.96
C LEU A 261 4.95 -10.43 14.36
N GLY A 262 3.70 -10.14 14.73
CA GLY A 262 2.52 -10.81 14.18
C GLY A 262 1.99 -10.07 12.95
N CYS A 263 2.18 -10.66 11.78
CA CYS A 263 1.69 -10.16 10.50
C CYS A 263 1.11 -11.34 9.68
N SER A 264 0.25 -12.11 10.34
CA SER A 264 -0.37 -13.33 9.84
C SER A 264 -1.88 -13.16 9.64
N GLY A 265 -2.49 -14.09 8.92
CA GLY A 265 -3.95 -14.16 8.83
C GLY A 265 -4.57 -14.46 10.21
N ARG A 266 -5.86 -14.14 10.39
CA ARG A 266 -6.59 -14.25 11.66
C ARG A 266 -6.63 -15.67 12.28
N ALA A 267 -6.19 -16.69 11.56
CA ALA A 267 -6.22 -18.10 11.96
C ALA A 267 -4.83 -18.73 12.13
N CYS A 268 -3.76 -17.93 12.17
CA CYS A 268 -2.36 -18.39 12.27
C CYS A 268 -1.66 -17.86 13.51
#